data_AF-A0A924B9V7-F1
#
_entry.id   AF-A0A924B9V7-F1
#
_cell.length_a   1.000
_cell.length_b   1.000
_cell.length_c   1.000
_cell.angle_alpha   90.00
_cell.angle_beta   90.00
_cell.angle_gamma   90.00
#
_symmetry.space_group_name_H-M   'P 1'
#
loop_
_entity.id
_entity.type
_entity.pdbx_description
1 polymer ?
#
loop_
_entity_poly.entity_id
_entity_poly.type
_entity_poly.pdbx_seq_one_letter_code
_entity_poly.pdbx_strand_id
1 'polypeptide(L)'
;MIFYFILFQIPPYFFIFFKELFIFTWFYIGIFLLSLIFFNKILSFYAKRTFNLRYIQVIDELILMMKTGKSAQSSLKVSYLQLSNWEKTVFKPFLFCFDQENQSNDSILKAHQFYFEEMKHILRSSTKVIDQLNSFRDGLKVQRNLRHRSGQVTKQIRAQAIVAVFIYVGMFALSWMNFDLSKQVGLIILSVSLFLAGEFLVFFIGGQIKWKT
;
A
#
# COMPACT_ATOMS: atom_id res chain seq x y z
N MET A 1 -19.21 19.58 0.65
CA MET A 1 -19.23 18.76 -0.58
C MET A 1 -20.10 19.40 -1.68
N ILE A 2 -21.30 19.89 -1.37
CA ILE A 2 -22.21 20.57 -2.32
C ILE A 2 -21.60 21.85 -2.94
N PHE A 3 -20.89 22.65 -2.16
CA PHE A 3 -20.28 23.91 -2.66
C PHE A 3 -19.19 23.67 -3.74
N TYR A 4 -18.40 22.61 -3.58
CA TYR A 4 -17.40 22.20 -4.59
C TYR A 4 -18.05 21.69 -5.87
N PHE A 5 -19.22 21.06 -5.76
CA PHE A 5 -19.97 20.56 -6.92
C PHE A 5 -20.54 21.71 -7.76
N ILE A 6 -21.08 22.75 -7.11
CA ILE A 6 -21.60 23.94 -7.79
C ILE A 6 -20.47 24.70 -8.51
N LEU A 7 -19.32 24.89 -7.84
CA LEU A 7 -18.17 25.58 -8.43
C LEU A 7 -17.60 24.82 -9.64
N PHE A 8 -17.73 23.49 -9.64
CA PHE A 8 -17.31 22.62 -10.74
C PHE A 8 -18.23 22.65 -11.97
N GLN A 9 -19.48 23.11 -11.79
CA GLN A 9 -20.45 23.26 -12.87
C GLN A 9 -20.42 24.64 -13.53
N ILE A 10 -19.70 25.63 -12.98
CA ILE A 10 -19.59 26.96 -13.59
C ILE A 10 -18.90 26.95 -14.97
N PRO A 11 -17.81 26.18 -15.21
CA PRO A 11 -17.13 26.14 -16.49
C PRO A 11 -17.97 25.69 -17.70
N PRO A 12 -18.83 24.65 -17.62
CA PRO A 12 -19.70 24.29 -18.74
C PRO A 12 -20.79 25.32 -19.04
N TYR A 13 -21.13 26.26 -18.15
CA TYR A 13 -22.05 27.35 -18.48
C TYR A 13 -21.38 28.46 -19.31
N PHE A 14 -20.05 28.60 -19.27
CA PHE A 14 -19.29 29.48 -20.18
C PHE A 14 -19.34 29.01 -21.64
N PHE A 15 -19.74 27.76 -21.89
CA PHE A 15 -19.93 27.14 -23.21
C PHE A 15 -20.98 27.86 -24.06
N ILE A 16 -21.98 28.48 -23.44
CA ILE A 16 -23.07 29.17 -24.16
C ILE A 16 -22.58 30.47 -24.81
N PHE A 17 -21.51 31.07 -24.30
CA PHE A 17 -21.09 32.43 -24.68
C PHE A 17 -19.91 32.50 -25.67
N PHE A 18 -19.02 31.49 -25.73
CA PHE A 18 -17.81 31.54 -26.57
C PHE A 18 -17.59 30.24 -27.35
N LYS A 19 -17.99 30.21 -28.63
CA LYS A 19 -17.80 29.06 -29.54
C LYS A 19 -16.33 28.72 -29.81
N GLU A 20 -15.40 29.64 -29.59
CA GLU A 20 -13.96 29.47 -29.85
C GLU A 20 -13.22 28.63 -28.79
N LEU A 21 -13.87 28.30 -27.65
CA LEU A 21 -13.23 27.59 -26.52
C LEU A 21 -13.45 26.07 -26.53
N PHE A 22 -13.83 25.49 -27.68
CA PHE A 22 -14.13 24.05 -27.79
C PHE A 22 -12.94 23.16 -27.38
N ILE A 23 -11.73 23.54 -27.77
CA ILE A 23 -10.50 22.79 -27.46
C ILE A 23 -10.23 22.78 -25.94
N PHE A 24 -10.36 23.92 -25.26
CA PHE A 24 -10.16 24.02 -23.81
C PHE A 24 -11.19 23.21 -23.01
N THR A 25 -12.42 23.09 -23.53
CA THR A 25 -13.48 22.28 -22.91
C THR A 25 -13.13 20.80 -22.95
N TRP A 26 -12.60 20.30 -24.07
CA TRP A 26 -12.11 18.91 -24.18
C TRP A 26 -10.94 18.64 -23.24
N PHE A 27 -10.00 19.57 -23.11
CA PHE A 27 -8.91 19.46 -22.13
C PHE A 27 -9.44 19.42 -20.69
N TYR A 28 -10.42 20.25 -20.34
CA TYR A 28 -11.03 20.26 -19.01
C TYR A 28 -11.74 18.94 -18.70
N ILE A 29 -12.54 18.42 -19.64
CA ILE A 29 -13.20 17.11 -19.50
C ILE A 29 -12.16 16.00 -19.36
N GLY A 30 -11.08 16.04 -20.16
CA GLY A 30 -9.97 15.10 -20.08
C GLY A 30 -9.30 15.11 -18.71
N ILE A 31 -8.93 16.29 -18.20
CA ILE A 31 -8.31 16.46 -16.87
C ILE A 31 -9.27 15.97 -15.77
N PHE A 32 -10.56 16.23 -15.89
CA PHE A 32 -11.55 15.79 -14.92
C PHE A 32 -11.70 14.26 -14.88
N LEU A 33 -11.83 13.62 -16.05
CA LEU A 33 -11.89 12.16 -16.14
C LEU A 33 -10.62 11.51 -15.59
N LEU A 34 -9.46 12.09 -15.91
CA LEU A 34 -8.18 11.63 -15.41
C LEU A 34 -8.13 11.77 -13.87
N SER A 35 -8.54 12.92 -13.33
CA SER A 35 -8.64 13.17 -11.89
C SER A 35 -9.54 12.14 -11.19
N LEU A 36 -10.69 11.77 -11.77
CA LEU A 36 -11.58 10.74 -11.22
C LEU A 36 -10.93 9.36 -11.17
N ILE A 37 -10.19 8.96 -12.21
CA ILE A 37 -9.44 7.69 -12.24
C ILE A 37 -8.38 7.67 -11.13
N PHE A 38 -7.64 8.77 -10.99
CA PHE A 38 -6.61 8.90 -9.96
C PHE A 38 -7.21 8.96 -8.55
N PHE A 39 -8.38 9.58 -8.38
CA PHE A 39 -9.06 9.69 -7.10
C PHE A 39 -9.33 8.31 -6.49
N ASN A 40 -9.82 7.34 -7.28
CA ASN A 40 -10.05 5.98 -6.79
C ASN A 40 -8.74 5.28 -6.38
N LYS A 41 -7.66 5.47 -7.13
CA LYS A 41 -6.32 4.95 -6.77
C LYS A 41 -5.80 5.58 -5.48
N ILE A 42 -5.99 6.88 -5.30
CA ILE A 42 -5.59 7.61 -4.10
C ILE A 42 -6.39 7.11 -2.90
N LEU A 43 -7.71 6.98 -3.04
CA LEU A 43 -8.59 6.52 -1.97
C LEU A 43 -8.23 5.10 -1.52
N SER A 44 -8.05 4.17 -2.46
CA SER A 44 -7.62 2.80 -2.15
C SER A 44 -6.23 2.74 -1.50
N PHE A 45 -5.29 3.62 -1.89
CA PHE A 45 -4.00 3.75 -1.23
C PHE A 45 -4.15 4.22 0.23
N TYR A 46 -4.94 5.26 0.49
CA TYR A 46 -5.20 5.74 1.85
C TYR A 46 -5.92 4.68 2.70
N ALA A 47 -6.93 4.00 2.15
CA ALA A 47 -7.64 2.92 2.83
C ALA A 47 -6.69 1.79 3.24
N LYS A 48 -5.83 1.34 2.31
CA LYS A 48 -4.80 0.33 2.58
C LYS A 48 -3.81 0.78 3.65
N ARG A 49 -3.38 2.04 3.60
CA ARG A 49 -2.47 2.60 4.60
C ARG A 49 -3.12 2.63 5.99
N THR A 50 -4.36 3.12 6.10
CA THR A 50 -5.12 3.15 7.34
C THR A 50 -5.31 1.74 7.92
N PHE A 51 -5.68 0.77 7.07
CA PHE A 51 -5.82 -0.62 7.48
C PHE A 51 -4.52 -1.16 8.09
N ASN A 52 -3.39 -1.03 7.38
CA ASN A 52 -2.08 -1.52 7.84
C ASN A 52 -1.59 -0.85 9.14
N LEU A 53 -2.11 0.32 9.51
CA LEU A 53 -1.75 0.98 10.77
C LEU A 53 -2.59 0.49 11.94
N ARG A 54 -3.88 0.19 11.71
CA ARG A 54 -4.86 -0.03 12.78
C ARG A 54 -5.27 -1.48 12.99
N TYR A 55 -5.08 -2.37 12.02
CA TYR A 55 -5.61 -3.75 12.09
C TYR A 55 -5.22 -4.52 13.38
N ILE A 56 -3.98 -4.42 13.84
CA ILE A 56 -3.55 -5.05 15.11
C ILE A 56 -4.23 -4.40 16.33
N GLN A 57 -4.38 -3.07 16.31
CA GLN A 57 -5.00 -2.34 17.43
C GLN A 57 -6.48 -2.68 17.58
N VAL A 58 -7.18 -2.88 16.46
CA VAL A 58 -8.58 -3.33 16.44
C VAL A 58 -8.71 -4.71 17.13
N ILE A 59 -7.77 -5.63 16.88
CA ILE A 59 -7.75 -6.93 17.56
C ILE A 59 -7.46 -6.76 19.06
N ASP A 60 -6.52 -5.89 19.42
CA ASP A 60 -6.16 -5.63 20.82
C ASP A 60 -7.35 -5.09 21.63
N GLU A 61 -8.08 -4.13 21.06
CA GLU A 61 -9.31 -3.58 21.64
C GLU A 61 -10.40 -4.65 21.76
N LEU A 62 -10.55 -5.51 20.76
CA LEU A 62 -11.55 -6.58 20.79
C LEU A 62 -11.22 -7.61 21.88
N ILE A 63 -9.95 -8.05 21.98
CA ILE A 63 -9.48 -8.94 23.05
C ILE A 63 -9.71 -8.29 24.42
N LEU A 64 -9.39 -7.00 24.57
CA LEU A 64 -9.60 -6.27 25.81
C LEU A 64 -11.08 -6.28 26.22
N MET A 65 -11.99 -5.95 25.30
CA MET A 65 -13.43 -5.96 25.56
C MET A 65 -13.94 -7.37 25.90
N MET A 66 -13.47 -8.41 25.22
CA MET A 66 -13.85 -9.79 25.54
C MET A 66 -13.35 -10.23 26.92
N LYS A 67 -12.14 -9.81 27.32
CA LYS A 67 -11.60 -10.07 28.67
C LYS A 67 -12.41 -9.40 29.78
N THR A 68 -13.12 -8.31 29.49
CA THR A 68 -14.07 -7.68 30.45
C THR A 68 -15.40 -8.43 30.60
N GLY A 69 -15.56 -9.60 29.94
CA GLY A 69 -16.75 -10.44 30.05
C GLY A 69 -17.84 -10.13 29.01
N LYS A 70 -17.59 -9.24 28.05
CA LYS A 70 -18.53 -8.96 26.96
C LYS A 70 -18.50 -10.09 25.91
N SER A 71 -19.67 -10.38 25.32
CA SER A 71 -19.76 -11.32 24.19
C SER A 71 -18.94 -10.82 23.00
N ALA A 72 -18.50 -11.72 22.12
CA ALA A 72 -17.72 -11.39 20.93
C ALA A 72 -18.45 -10.37 20.02
N GLN A 73 -19.76 -10.52 19.84
CA GLN A 73 -20.59 -9.62 19.03
C GLN A 73 -20.73 -8.22 19.67
N SER A 74 -20.92 -8.15 20.99
CA SER A 74 -20.98 -6.88 21.72
C SER A 74 -19.63 -6.16 21.68
N SER A 75 -18.55 -6.91 21.91
CA SER A 75 -17.17 -6.43 21.86
C SER A 75 -16.84 -5.82 20.49
N LEU A 76 -17.19 -6.51 19.40
CA LEU A 76 -16.99 -6.03 18.05
C LEU A 76 -17.74 -4.72 17.78
N LYS A 77 -19.01 -4.61 18.19
CA LYS A 77 -19.80 -3.39 18.02
C LYS A 77 -19.19 -2.21 18.79
N VAL A 78 -18.75 -2.44 20.02
CA VAL A 78 -18.10 -1.42 20.86
C VAL A 78 -16.77 -0.97 20.24
N SER A 79 -15.91 -1.91 19.85
CA SER A 79 -14.63 -1.59 19.18
C SER A 79 -14.84 -0.82 17.88
N TYR A 80 -15.86 -1.18 17.08
CA TYR A 80 -16.19 -0.45 15.86
C TYR A 80 -16.67 0.99 16.14
N LEU A 81 -17.42 1.22 17.23
CA LEU A 81 -17.88 2.56 17.59
C LEU A 81 -16.72 3.48 17.98
N GLN A 82 -15.66 2.94 18.57
CA GLN A 82 -14.45 3.67 18.98
C GLN A 82 -13.59 4.13 17.79
N LEU A 83 -13.78 3.55 16.61
CA LEU A 83 -13.07 3.95 15.39
C LEU A 83 -13.48 5.36 14.91
N SER A 84 -12.53 6.06 14.29
CA SER A 84 -12.81 7.32 13.59
C SER A 84 -13.73 7.09 12.37
N ASN A 85 -14.39 8.14 11.89
CA ASN A 85 -15.32 8.03 10.75
C ASN A 85 -14.66 7.46 9.48
N TRP A 86 -13.38 7.78 9.25
CA TRP A 86 -12.62 7.24 8.13
C TRP A 86 -12.27 5.75 8.33
N GLU A 87 -11.83 5.37 9.53
CA GLU A 87 -11.54 3.98 9.87
C GLU A 87 -12.81 3.12 9.78
N LYS A 88 -13.97 3.64 10.20
CA LYS A 88 -15.27 2.98 10.04
C LYS A 88 -15.56 2.61 8.58
N THR A 89 -15.21 3.46 7.61
CA THR A 89 -15.37 3.13 6.19
C THR A 89 -14.47 1.95 5.77
N VAL A 90 -13.25 1.89 6.28
CA VAL A 90 -12.29 0.81 5.96
C VAL A 90 -12.66 -0.51 6.65
N PHE A 91 -13.11 -0.43 7.90
CA PHE A 91 -13.45 -1.57 8.74
C PHE A 91 -14.95 -1.92 8.70
N LYS A 92 -15.73 -1.34 7.79
CA LYS A 92 -17.16 -1.62 7.60
C LYS A 92 -17.49 -3.14 7.51
N PRO A 93 -16.67 -3.99 6.86
CA PRO A 93 -16.93 -5.43 6.83
C PRO A 93 -16.97 -6.12 8.21
N PHE A 94 -16.41 -5.51 9.26
CA PHE A 94 -16.47 -6.07 10.62
C PHE A 94 -17.89 -6.26 11.12
N LEU A 95 -18.79 -5.33 10.79
CA LEU A 95 -20.18 -5.39 11.25
C LEU A 95 -20.91 -6.61 10.69
N PHE A 96 -20.53 -7.06 9.49
CA PHE A 96 -21.13 -8.20 8.80
C PHE A 96 -20.45 -9.53 9.12
N CYS A 97 -19.51 -9.60 10.08
CA CYS A 97 -18.90 -10.88 10.47
C CYS A 97 -19.95 -11.89 10.97
N PHE A 98 -21.02 -11.42 11.62
CA PHE A 98 -22.08 -12.29 12.14
C PHE A 98 -23.27 -12.45 11.18
N ASP A 99 -23.45 -11.55 10.22
CA ASP A 99 -24.53 -11.65 9.23
C ASP A 99 -24.16 -12.64 8.10
N GLN A 100 -25.10 -13.50 7.70
CA GLN A 100 -24.86 -14.53 6.69
C GLN A 100 -24.98 -14.02 5.25
N GLU A 101 -25.71 -12.92 5.00
CA GLU A 101 -26.17 -12.57 3.64
C GLU A 101 -25.33 -11.53 2.89
N ASN A 102 -24.45 -10.77 3.53
CA ASN A 102 -23.76 -9.65 2.88
C ASN A 102 -22.25 -9.88 2.76
N GLN A 103 -21.82 -10.66 1.77
CA GLN A 103 -20.47 -10.56 1.25
C GLN A 103 -20.40 -9.30 0.38
N SER A 104 -20.01 -8.18 0.99
CA SER A 104 -19.70 -6.96 0.23
C SER A 104 -18.50 -7.25 -0.69
N ASN A 105 -18.76 -7.37 -1.99
CA ASN A 105 -17.78 -7.49 -3.08
C ASN A 105 -16.98 -6.18 -3.29
N ASP A 106 -16.48 -5.58 -2.21
CA ASP A 106 -15.71 -4.35 -2.30
C ASP A 106 -14.28 -4.68 -2.78
N SER A 107 -14.05 -4.37 -4.06
CA SER A 107 -12.78 -4.58 -4.78
C SER A 107 -11.56 -3.96 -4.08
N ILE A 108 -11.76 -2.91 -3.26
CA ILE A 108 -10.73 -2.18 -2.53
C ILE A 108 -10.07 -3.05 -1.45
N LEU A 109 -10.79 -4.02 -0.89
CA LEU A 109 -10.36 -4.82 0.27
C LEU A 109 -9.98 -6.26 -0.06
N LYS A 110 -9.98 -6.66 -1.34
CA LYS A 110 -9.54 -8.02 -1.76
C LYS A 110 -8.17 -8.40 -1.20
N ALA A 111 -7.25 -7.44 -1.12
CA ALA A 111 -5.91 -7.66 -0.56
C ALA A 111 -5.90 -7.97 0.95
N HIS A 112 -6.99 -7.68 1.66
CA HIS A 112 -7.15 -7.87 3.10
C HIS A 112 -8.28 -8.84 3.44
N GLN A 113 -8.87 -9.50 2.43
CA GLN A 113 -9.98 -10.44 2.60
C GLN A 113 -9.65 -11.56 3.60
N PHE A 114 -8.42 -12.11 3.51
CA PHE A 114 -7.91 -13.11 4.46
C PHE A 114 -8.09 -12.68 5.92
N TYR A 115 -7.83 -11.40 6.23
CA TYR A 115 -7.96 -10.90 7.60
C TYR A 115 -9.41 -10.89 8.08
N PHE A 116 -10.35 -10.46 7.25
CA PHE A 116 -11.77 -10.43 7.62
C PHE A 116 -12.38 -11.83 7.67
N GLU A 117 -11.96 -12.73 6.79
CA GLU A 117 -12.37 -14.13 6.79
C GLU A 117 -11.88 -14.87 8.03
N GLU A 118 -10.60 -14.69 8.39
CA GLU A 118 -10.03 -15.31 9.59
C GLU A 118 -10.69 -14.74 10.86
N MET A 119 -10.89 -13.42 10.93
CA MET A 119 -11.64 -12.80 12.03
C MET A 119 -13.07 -13.34 12.13
N LYS A 120 -13.76 -13.51 11.00
CA LYS A 120 -15.11 -14.09 10.95
C LYS A 120 -15.11 -15.53 11.46
N HIS A 121 -14.12 -16.33 11.06
CA HIS A 121 -13.98 -17.71 11.51
C HIS A 121 -13.74 -17.80 13.02
N ILE A 122 -12.81 -17.00 13.55
CA ILE A 122 -12.47 -16.96 14.98
C ILE A 122 -13.67 -16.50 15.81
N LEU A 123 -14.34 -15.42 15.41
CA LEU A 123 -15.46 -14.86 16.17
C LEU A 123 -16.72 -15.73 16.16
N ARG A 124 -16.87 -16.61 15.16
CA ARG A 124 -17.94 -17.63 15.11
C ARG A 124 -17.56 -18.93 15.83
N SER A 125 -16.29 -19.11 16.18
CA SER A 125 -15.85 -20.29 16.93
C SER A 125 -16.50 -20.30 18.31
N SER A 126 -16.96 -21.47 18.74
CA SER A 126 -17.59 -21.66 20.05
C SER A 126 -16.59 -21.88 21.19
N THR A 127 -15.31 -22.09 20.87
CA THR A 127 -14.29 -22.48 21.85
C THR A 127 -13.05 -21.59 21.77
N LYS A 128 -12.55 -21.17 22.93
CA LYS A 128 -11.26 -20.47 23.10
C LYS A 128 -11.02 -19.29 22.13
N VAL A 129 -12.06 -18.49 21.86
CA VAL A 129 -11.99 -17.35 20.93
C VAL A 129 -10.86 -16.37 21.28
N ILE A 130 -10.64 -16.12 22.58
CA ILE A 130 -9.56 -15.24 23.03
C ILE A 130 -8.18 -15.81 22.68
N ASP A 131 -7.97 -17.11 22.84
CA ASP A 131 -6.68 -17.75 22.52
C ASP A 131 -6.43 -17.74 21.01
N GLN A 132 -7.46 -18.01 20.21
CA GLN A 132 -7.41 -17.91 18.76
C GLN A 132 -7.09 -16.49 18.29
N LEU A 133 -7.72 -15.47 18.88
CA LEU A 133 -7.42 -14.06 18.60
C LEU A 133 -5.98 -13.68 18.99
N ASN A 134 -5.47 -14.17 20.12
CA ASN A 134 -4.07 -13.95 20.52
C ASN A 134 -3.10 -14.59 19.51
N SER A 135 -3.33 -15.84 19.12
CA SER A 135 -2.52 -16.53 18.12
C SER A 135 -2.55 -15.80 16.77
N PHE A 136 -3.72 -15.35 16.33
CA PHE A 136 -3.87 -14.60 15.09
C PHE A 136 -3.12 -13.26 15.14
N ARG A 137 -3.28 -12.52 16.23
CA ARG A 137 -2.55 -11.26 16.50
C ARG A 137 -1.04 -11.46 16.44
N ASP A 138 -0.52 -12.51 17.08
CA ASP A 138 0.92 -12.76 17.12
C ASP A 138 1.46 -13.19 15.74
N GLY A 139 0.70 -13.99 14.99
CA GLY A 139 1.02 -14.29 13.58
C GLY A 139 1.10 -13.04 12.72
N LEU A 140 0.14 -12.11 12.87
CA LEU A 140 0.14 -10.83 12.18
C LEU A 140 1.33 -9.94 12.57
N LYS A 141 1.71 -9.91 13.86
CA LYS A 141 2.91 -9.19 14.32
C LYS A 141 4.18 -9.76 13.71
N VAL A 142 4.32 -11.09 13.67
CA VAL A 142 5.46 -11.77 13.04
C VAL A 142 5.52 -11.40 11.57
N GLN A 143 4.41 -11.49 10.82
CA GLN A 143 4.35 -11.10 9.42
C GLN A 143 4.75 -9.63 9.20
N ARG A 144 4.27 -8.72 10.06
CA ARG A 144 4.63 -7.30 10.03
C ARG A 144 6.12 -7.09 10.28
N ASN A 145 6.70 -7.76 11.29
CA ASN A 145 8.11 -7.66 11.62
C ASN A 145 9.00 -8.20 10.49
N LEU A 146 8.63 -9.34 9.90
CA LEU A 146 9.32 -9.89 8.73
C LEU A 146 9.28 -8.92 7.56
N ARG A 147 8.12 -8.32 7.28
CA ARG A 147 7.98 -7.32 6.21
C ARG A 147 8.82 -6.07 6.46
N HIS A 148 8.88 -5.58 7.69
CA HIS A 148 9.72 -4.44 8.05
C HIS A 148 11.20 -4.76 7.90
N ARG A 149 11.66 -5.89 8.46
CA ARG A 149 13.06 -6.33 8.37
C ARG A 149 13.48 -6.55 6.92
N SER A 150 12.62 -7.21 6.14
CA SER A 150 12.83 -7.39 4.69
C SER A 150 12.98 -6.06 3.98
N GLY A 151 12.08 -5.11 4.24
CA GLY A 151 12.13 -3.78 3.66
C GLY A 151 13.38 -2.97 4.07
N GLN A 152 13.86 -3.13 5.31
CA GLN A 152 15.11 -2.52 5.77
C GLN A 152 16.32 -3.11 5.05
N VAL A 153 16.41 -4.44 4.93
CA VAL A 153 17.48 -5.11 4.20
C VAL A 153 17.50 -4.69 2.73
N THR A 154 16.35 -4.67 2.06
CA THR A 154 16.26 -4.18 0.66
C THR A 154 16.71 -2.73 0.52
N LYS A 155 16.34 -1.85 1.48
CA LYS A 155 16.80 -0.45 1.48
C LYS A 155 18.30 -0.34 1.68
N GLN A 156 18.88 -1.15 2.57
CA GLN A 156 20.31 -1.19 2.81
C GLN A 156 21.07 -1.67 1.57
N ILE A 157 20.60 -2.73 0.91
CA ILE A 157 21.18 -3.23 -0.34
C ILE A 157 21.14 -2.14 -1.43
N ARG A 158 20.01 -1.43 -1.57
CA ARG A 158 19.90 -0.32 -2.52
C ARG A 158 20.85 0.84 -2.19
N ALA A 159 21.03 1.15 -0.90
CA ALA A 159 22.00 2.17 -0.49
C ALA A 159 23.44 1.75 -0.81
N GLN A 160 23.78 0.48 -0.57
CA GLN A 160 25.09 -0.08 -0.93
C GLN A 160 25.34 -0.06 -2.44
N ALA A 161 24.32 -0.37 -3.25
CA ALA A 161 24.39 -0.28 -4.70
C ALA A 161 24.70 1.16 -5.15
N ILE A 162 24.01 2.16 -4.59
CA ILE A 162 24.31 3.58 -4.86
C ILE A 162 25.77 3.93 -4.51
N VAL A 163 26.28 3.46 -3.37
CA VAL A 163 27.69 3.66 -2.99
C VAL A 163 28.63 2.98 -4.00
N ALA A 164 28.30 1.77 -4.47
CA ALA A 164 29.08 1.06 -5.47
C ALA A 164 29.14 1.84 -6.81
N VAL A 165 28.05 2.50 -7.21
CA VAL A 165 28.03 3.42 -8.37
C VAL A 165 29.05 4.55 -8.20
N PHE A 166 29.09 5.21 -7.03
CA PHE A 166 30.07 6.28 -6.78
C PHE A 166 31.51 5.76 -6.84
N ILE A 167 31.78 4.59 -6.24
CA ILE A 167 33.10 3.96 -6.29
C ILE A 167 33.49 3.62 -7.73
N TYR A 168 32.58 3.04 -8.51
CA TYR A 168 32.81 2.69 -9.90
C TYR A 168 33.14 3.93 -10.74
N VAL A 169 32.37 5.02 -10.61
CA VAL A 169 32.61 6.27 -11.32
C VAL A 169 33.97 6.87 -10.93
N GLY A 170 34.32 6.87 -9.64
CA GLY A 170 35.61 7.34 -9.16
C GLY A 170 36.80 6.55 -9.73
N MET A 171 36.72 5.21 -9.67
CA MET A 171 37.74 4.35 -10.27
C MET A 171 37.81 4.50 -11.80
N PHE A 172 36.66 4.63 -12.46
CA PHE A 172 36.60 4.82 -13.90
C PHE A 172 37.28 6.13 -14.33
N ALA A 173 37.05 7.23 -13.61
CA ALA A 173 37.70 8.52 -13.87
C ALA A 173 39.21 8.46 -13.67
N LEU A 174 39.68 7.84 -12.57
CA LEU A 174 41.11 7.65 -12.32
C LEU A 174 41.77 6.76 -13.38
N SER A 175 41.08 5.69 -13.78
CA SER A 175 41.55 4.80 -14.83
C SER A 175 41.68 5.58 -16.13
N TRP A 176 40.66 6.35 -16.53
CA TRP A 176 40.66 7.17 -17.74
C TRP A 176 41.79 8.20 -17.80
N MET A 177 42.16 8.81 -16.66
CA MET A 177 43.23 9.79 -16.60
C MET A 177 44.64 9.18 -16.66
N ASN A 178 44.83 8.00 -16.05
CA ASN A 178 46.16 7.40 -15.89
C ASN A 178 46.49 6.34 -16.93
N PHE A 179 45.48 5.67 -17.46
CA PHE A 179 45.60 4.63 -18.48
C PHE A 179 44.92 5.16 -19.73
N ASP A 180 45.64 5.13 -20.85
CA ASP A 180 45.26 5.64 -22.16
C ASP A 180 44.11 4.78 -22.78
N LEU A 181 43.00 4.69 -22.05
CA LEU A 181 41.84 3.82 -22.23
C LEU A 181 41.07 4.14 -23.51
N SER A 182 41.32 5.30 -24.10
CA SER A 182 40.88 5.68 -25.44
C SER A 182 41.20 4.60 -26.48
N LYS A 183 42.28 3.83 -26.30
CA LYS A 183 42.72 2.77 -27.23
C LYS A 183 41.99 1.44 -27.05
N GLN A 184 41.26 1.23 -25.95
CA GLN A 184 40.61 -0.06 -25.62
C GLN A 184 39.11 0.12 -25.29
N VAL A 185 38.37 0.73 -26.22
CA VAL A 185 36.93 0.99 -26.11
C VAL A 185 36.12 -0.27 -25.83
N GLY A 186 36.53 -1.43 -26.36
CA GLY A 186 35.83 -2.70 -26.14
C GLY A 186 35.77 -3.13 -24.67
N LEU A 187 36.87 -2.95 -23.92
CA LEU A 187 36.91 -3.29 -22.49
C LEU A 187 36.05 -2.35 -21.65
N ILE A 188 35.97 -1.07 -22.04
CA ILE A 188 35.12 -0.07 -21.38
C ILE A 188 33.64 -0.42 -21.56
N ILE A 189 33.23 -0.76 -22.79
CA ILE A 189 31.84 -1.14 -23.06
C ILE A 189 31.48 -2.42 -22.30
N LEU A 190 32.37 -3.41 -22.26
CA LEU A 190 32.17 -4.63 -21.50
C LEU A 190 32.02 -4.33 -20.00
N SER A 191 32.90 -3.53 -19.41
CA SER A 191 32.87 -3.25 -17.96
C SER A 191 31.62 -2.46 -17.57
N VAL A 192 31.25 -1.44 -18.37
CA VAL A 192 30.06 -0.62 -18.12
C VAL A 192 28.78 -1.46 -18.28
N SER A 193 28.68 -2.27 -19.34
CA SER A 193 27.51 -3.13 -19.54
C SER A 193 27.34 -4.17 -18.42
N LEU A 194 28.45 -4.78 -17.97
CA LEU A 194 28.42 -5.74 -16.87
C LEU A 194 28.02 -5.08 -15.54
N PHE A 195 28.52 -3.86 -15.29
CA PHE A 195 28.14 -3.08 -14.11
C PHE A 195 26.66 -2.70 -14.12
N LEU A 196 26.15 -2.19 -15.24
CA LEU A 196 24.73 -1.84 -15.38
C LEU A 196 23.82 -3.07 -15.28
N ALA A 197 24.23 -4.22 -15.82
CA ALA A 197 23.49 -5.47 -15.66
C ALA A 197 23.44 -5.91 -14.18
N GLY A 198 24.55 -5.78 -13.45
CA GLY A 198 24.60 -6.06 -12.01
C GLY A 198 23.67 -5.16 -11.19
N GLU A 199 23.73 -3.85 -11.42
CA GLU A 199 22.83 -2.88 -10.80
C GLU A 199 21.36 -3.19 -11.12
N PHE A 200 21.04 -3.44 -12.39
CA PHE A 200 19.68 -3.79 -12.80
C PHE A 200 19.17 -5.04 -12.08
N LEU A 201 20.00 -6.08 -11.94
CA LEU A 201 19.66 -7.29 -11.19
C LEU A 201 19.37 -6.98 -9.71
N VAL A 202 20.17 -6.14 -9.06
CA VAL A 202 19.94 -5.74 -7.66
C VAL A 202 18.60 -5.02 -7.50
N PHE A 203 18.26 -4.11 -8.41
CA PHE A 203 16.99 -3.39 -8.36
C PHE A 203 15.78 -4.28 -8.69
N PHE A 204 15.93 -5.21 -9.64
CA PHE A 204 14.85 -6.09 -10.09
C PHE A 204 14.60 -7.25 -9.09
N ILE A 205 15.65 -7.96 -8.70
CA ILE A 205 15.57 -9.07 -7.74
C ILE A 205 15.18 -8.54 -6.36
N GLY A 206 15.70 -7.38 -5.95
CA GLY A 206 15.38 -6.77 -4.66
C GLY A 206 13.88 -6.48 -4.46
N GLY A 207 13.09 -6.37 -5.53
CA GLY A 207 11.63 -6.22 -5.46
C GLY A 207 10.85 -7.53 -5.33
N GLN A 208 11.44 -8.67 -5.66
CA GLN A 208 10.78 -9.97 -5.75
C GLN A 208 11.21 -10.99 -4.69
N ILE A 209 12.17 -10.66 -3.82
CA ILE A 209 12.58 -11.55 -2.73
C ILE A 209 11.41 -11.72 -1.75
N LYS A 210 10.65 -12.79 -1.97
CA LYS A 210 9.75 -13.37 -0.97
C LYS A 210 10.62 -14.14 -0.01
N TRP A 211 10.91 -13.55 1.14
CA TRP A 211 11.58 -14.25 2.23
C TRP A 211 10.70 -15.43 2.64
N LYS A 212 11.10 -16.64 2.26
CA LYS A 212 10.52 -17.87 2.79
C LYS A 212 11.02 -18.01 4.23
N THR A 213 10.09 -18.10 5.16
CA THR A 213 10.31 -18.72 6.47
C THR A 213 10.49 -20.21 6.32
#